data_AF-A0A9D9K7S2-F1
#
_entry.id   AF-A0A9D9K7S2-F1
#
_cell.length_a   1.000
_cell.length_b   1.000
_cell.length_c   1.000
_cell.angle_alpha   90.00
_cell.angle_beta   90.00
_cell.angle_gamma   90.00
#
_symmetry.space_group_name_H-M   'P 1'
#
loop_
_entity.id
_entity.type
_entity.pdbx_description
1 polymer ?
#
loop_
_entity_poly.entity_id
_entity_poly.type
_entity_poly.pdbx_seq_one_letter_code
_entity_poly.pdbx_strand_id
1 'polypeptide(L)'
;MLRSNDPEATLSNQELYEFADLLALRLYQDLGRRCYLLSRQDISELIYPYITDLDHRDRRALSWLVWDLLQEGAEIEYEIDQT
;
A
#
# COMPACT_ATOMS: atom_id res chain seq x y z
N MET A 1 18.96 7.06 19.44
CA MET A 1 18.68 5.65 19.11
C MET A 1 18.86 5.53 17.61
N LEU A 2 20.04 5.09 17.16
CA LEU A 2 20.37 4.93 15.75
C LEU A 2 19.84 3.57 15.32
N ARG A 3 18.92 3.52 14.33
CA ARG A 3 18.63 2.27 13.64
C ARG A 3 19.92 1.79 13.00
N SER A 4 20.32 0.58 13.33
CA SER A 4 21.43 -0.13 12.71
C SER A 4 21.20 -0.13 11.18
N ASN A 5 22.24 0.21 10.43
CA ASN A 5 22.35 0.06 8.98
C ASN A 5 22.42 -1.43 8.63
N ASP A 6 21.37 -2.19 8.95
CA ASP A 6 21.28 -3.60 8.58
C ASP A 6 20.48 -3.68 7.27
N PRO A 7 21.11 -4.02 6.13
CA PRO A 7 20.43 -4.13 4.84
C PRO A 7 19.42 -5.29 4.80
N GLU A 8 19.32 -6.09 5.86
CA GLU A 8 18.34 -7.15 6.07
C GLU A 8 17.23 -6.78 7.08
N ALA A 9 17.20 -5.54 7.59
CA ALA A 9 16.16 -5.11 8.52
C ALA A 9 14.80 -4.98 7.82
N THR A 10 14.03 -6.06 7.80
CA THR A 10 12.64 -6.07 7.35
C THR A 10 11.77 -5.28 8.32
N LEU A 11 10.77 -4.58 7.79
CA LEU A 11 9.71 -3.97 8.56
C LEU A 11 8.97 -5.04 9.39
N SER A 12 8.59 -4.67 10.61
CA SER A 12 7.62 -5.43 11.38
C SER A 12 6.26 -5.43 10.69
N ASN A 13 5.40 -6.39 11.03
CA ASN A 13 4.03 -6.42 10.49
C ASN A 13 3.29 -5.11 10.77
N GLN A 14 3.44 -4.54 11.97
CA GLN A 14 2.80 -3.28 12.31
C GLN A 14 3.26 -2.14 11.39
N GLU A 15 4.56 -2.04 11.14
CA GLU A 15 5.11 -1.03 10.22
C GLU A 15 4.63 -1.23 8.78
N LEU A 16 4.50 -2.48 8.32
CA LEU A 16 3.95 -2.79 7.00
C LEU A 16 2.50 -2.30 6.85
N TYR A 17 1.66 -2.53 7.86
CA TYR A 17 0.27 -2.07 7.84
C TYR A 17 0.18 -0.54 7.91
N GLU A 18 0.90 0.08 8.84
CA GLU A 18 0.92 1.56 8.96
C GLU A 18 1.40 2.22 7.67
N PHE A 19 2.41 1.64 7.01
CA PHE A 19 2.89 2.18 5.74
C PHE A 19 1.92 1.91 4.59
N ALA A 20 1.30 0.74 4.54
CA ALA A 20 0.28 0.43 3.54
C ALA A 20 -0.92 1.40 3.64
N ASP A 21 -1.38 1.74 4.84
CA ASP A 21 -2.46 2.71 5.06
C ASP A 21 -2.11 4.08 4.46
N LEU A 22 -0.89 4.57 4.72
CA LEU A 22 -0.43 5.85 4.20
C LEU A 22 -0.34 5.85 2.66
N LEU A 23 0.14 4.75 2.07
CA LEU A 23 0.22 4.60 0.62
C LEU A 23 -1.17 4.50 -0.02
N ALA A 24 -2.09 3.73 0.55
CA ALA A 24 -3.46 3.61 0.08
C ALA A 24 -4.19 4.95 0.13
N LEU A 25 -4.06 5.68 1.25
CA LEU A 25 -4.62 7.02 1.40
C LEU A 25 -4.05 7.98 0.36
N ARG A 26 -2.73 7.93 0.12
CA ARG A 26 -2.08 8.78 -0.88
C ARG A 26 -2.62 8.51 -2.28
N LEU A 27 -2.73 7.22 -2.67
CA LEU A 27 -3.27 6.84 -3.97
C LEU A 27 -4.73 7.28 -4.13
N TYR A 28 -5.55 7.13 -3.09
CA TYR A 28 -6.94 7.59 -3.11
C TYR A 28 -7.03 9.12 -3.21
N GLN A 29 -6.19 9.87 -2.51
CA GLN A 29 -6.14 11.34 -2.63
C GLN A 29 -5.76 11.79 -4.05
N ASP A 30 -4.82 11.10 -4.68
CA ASP A 30 -4.32 11.47 -6.01
C ASP A 30 -5.27 11.04 -7.15
N LEU A 31 -5.95 9.89 -7.01
CA LEU A 31 -6.73 9.26 -8.09
C LEU A 31 -8.26 9.23 -7.85
N GLY A 32 -8.70 9.42 -6.61
CA GLY A 32 -10.07 9.16 -6.15
C GLY A 32 -10.47 7.70 -6.38
N ARG A 33 -11.77 7.46 -6.58
CA ARG A 33 -12.35 6.13 -6.88
C ARG A 33 -11.68 5.37 -8.05
N ARG A 34 -10.92 6.04 -8.92
CA ARG A 34 -10.17 5.37 -10.00
C ARG A 34 -9.08 4.44 -9.48
N CYS A 35 -8.58 4.63 -8.25
CA CYS A 35 -7.60 3.73 -7.67
C CYS A 35 -8.15 2.30 -7.46
N TYR A 36 -9.47 2.13 -7.37
CA TYR A 36 -10.11 0.82 -7.23
C TYR A 36 -9.95 -0.08 -8.46
N LEU A 37 -9.70 0.52 -9.63
CA LEU A 37 -9.49 -0.19 -10.88
C LEU A 37 -8.04 -0.64 -11.09
N LEU A 38 -7.13 -0.23 -10.20
CA LEU A 38 -5.72 -0.56 -10.34
C LEU A 38 -5.48 -2.03 -10.07
N SER A 39 -4.72 -2.68 -10.96
CA SER A 39 -4.15 -3.97 -10.64
C SER A 39 -3.07 -3.80 -9.57
N ARG A 40 -2.75 -4.90 -8.89
CA ARG A 40 -1.59 -4.94 -7.98
C ARG A 40 -0.28 -4.52 -8.67
N GLN A 41 -0.14 -4.79 -9.97
CA GLN A 41 1.05 -4.38 -10.73
C GLN A 41 1.11 -2.85 -10.86
N ASP A 42 -0.01 -2.21 -11.20
CA ASP A 42 -0.09 -0.74 -11.27
C ASP A 42 0.22 -0.11 -9.91
N ILE A 43 -0.31 -0.69 -8.83
CA ILE A 43 0.01 -0.26 -7.46
C ILE A 43 1.51 -0.38 -7.19
N SER A 44 2.11 -1.52 -7.51
CA SER A 44 3.55 -1.75 -7.29
C SER A 44 4.40 -0.69 -7.99
N GLU A 45 4.04 -0.32 -9.22
CA GLU A 45 4.72 0.72 -9.99
C GLU A 45 4.52 2.12 -9.40
N LEU A 46 3.28 2.45 -8.99
CA LEU A 46 2.93 3.75 -8.42
C LEU A 46 3.56 3.98 -7.05
N ILE A 47 3.63 2.94 -6.21
CA ILE A 47 4.22 3.07 -4.87
C ILE A 47 5.74 2.91 -4.86
N TYR A 48 6.33 2.37 -5.93
CA TYR A 48 7.76 2.06 -6.02
C TYR A 48 8.66 3.21 -5.54
N PRO A 49 8.43 4.49 -5.93
CA PRO A 49 9.26 5.61 -5.49
C PRO A 49 9.33 5.80 -3.96
N TYR A 50 8.36 5.30 -3.20
CA TYR A 50 8.29 5.43 -1.75
C TYR A 50 8.91 4.25 -1.00
N ILE A 51 9.21 3.15 -1.70
CA ILE A 51 9.66 1.87 -1.10
C ILE A 51 10.98 1.37 -1.71
N THR A 52 11.70 2.24 -2.44
CA THR A 52 12.92 1.86 -3.18
C THR A 52 14.07 1.40 -2.30
N ASP A 53 14.05 1.77 -1.03
CA ASP A 53 15.05 1.47 0.00
C ASP A 53 14.72 0.21 0.80
N LEU A 54 13.46 -0.24 0.78
CA LEU A 54 13.04 -1.49 1.43
C LEU A 54 13.56 -2.72 0.70
N ASP A 55 13.61 -3.87 1.36
CA ASP A 55 13.98 -5.12 0.70
C ASP A 55 12.83 -5.66 -0.19
N HIS A 56 13.13 -6.66 -1.02
CA HIS A 56 12.16 -7.21 -1.98
C HIS A 56 10.92 -7.81 -1.30
N ARG A 57 11.06 -8.42 -0.12
CA ARG A 57 9.95 -9.01 0.63
C ARG A 57 8.97 -7.92 1.05
N ASP A 58 9.46 -6.84 1.65
CA ASP A 58 8.63 -5.75 2.14
C ASP A 58 7.97 -5.00 0.99
N ARG A 59 8.70 -4.75 -0.11
CA ARG A 59 8.10 -4.14 -1.32
C ARG A 59 6.93 -4.96 -1.86
N ARG A 60 7.10 -6.27 -1.91
CA ARG A 60 6.04 -7.19 -2.34
C ARG A 60 4.88 -7.19 -1.36
N ALA A 61 5.15 -7.21 -0.05
CA ALA A 61 4.12 -7.18 0.98
C ALA A 61 3.29 -5.90 0.91
N LEU A 62 3.94 -4.73 0.83
CA LEU A 62 3.26 -3.44 0.69
C LEU A 62 2.41 -3.37 -0.58
N SER A 63 2.90 -3.89 -1.71
CA SER A 63 2.12 -3.93 -2.95
C SER A 63 0.81 -4.73 -2.80
N TRP A 64 0.81 -5.81 -2.01
CA TRP A 64 -0.39 -6.59 -1.71
C TRP A 64 -1.30 -5.86 -0.73
N LEU A 65 -0.76 -5.42 0.40
CA LEU A 65 -1.55 -4.75 1.44
C LEU A 65 -2.26 -3.50 0.91
N VAL A 66 -1.56 -2.68 0.11
CA VAL A 66 -2.16 -1.49 -0.51
C VAL A 66 -3.27 -1.87 -1.49
N TRP A 67 -3.08 -2.94 -2.27
CA TRP A 67 -4.11 -3.42 -3.19
C TRP A 67 -5.35 -3.91 -2.42
N ASP A 68 -5.16 -4.74 -1.39
CA ASP A 68 -6.24 -5.28 -0.57
C ASP A 68 -7.06 -4.14 0.08
N LEU A 69 -6.41 -3.15 0.70
CA LEU A 69 -7.07 -1.99 1.30
C LEU A 69 -7.94 -1.21 0.30
N LEU A 70 -7.45 -1.05 -0.93
CA LEU A 70 -8.21 -0.36 -1.98
C LEU A 70 -9.41 -1.19 -2.46
N GLN A 71 -9.29 -2.52 -2.53
CA GLN A 71 -10.42 -3.38 -2.89
C GLN A 71 -11.48 -3.41 -1.78
N GLU A 72 -11.08 -3.50 -0.51
CA GLU A 72 -11.99 -3.39 0.63
C GLU A 72 -12.74 -2.04 0.62
N GLY A 73 -12.03 -0.95 0.35
CA GLY A 73 -12.65 0.37 0.18
C GLY A 73 -13.67 0.42 -0.97
N ALA A 74 -13.39 -0.25 -2.09
CA ALA A 74 -14.31 -0.33 -3.22
C ALA A 74 -15.59 -1.10 -2.88
N GLU A 75 -15.46 -2.21 -2.13
CA GLU A 75 -16.60 -3.00 -1.66
C GLU A 75 -17.49 -2.19 -0.70
N ILE A 76 -16.88 -1.50 0.28
CA ILE A 76 -17.61 -0.65 1.23
C ILE A 76 -18.35 0.48 0.51
N GLU A 77 -17.68 1.21 -0.39
CA GLU A 77 -18.33 2.29 -1.13
C GLU A 77 -19.46 1.77 -2.03
N TYR A 78 -19.29 0.58 -2.64
CA TYR A 78 -20.34 -0.05 -3.41
C TYR A 78 -21.57 -0.38 -2.56
N GLU A 79 -21.39 -0.95 -1.37
CA GLU A 79 -22.50 -1.24 -0.44
C GLU A 79 -23.25 0.03 -0.02
N ILE A 80 -22.53 1.12 0.26
CA ILE A 80 -23.13 2.41 0.60
C ILE A 80 -23.96 2.97 -0.56
N ASP A 81 -23.45 2.93 -1.80
CA ASP A 81 -24.13 3.45 -2.99
C ASP A 81 -25.43 2.66 -3.33
N GLN A 82 -25.63 1.47 -2.77
CA GLN A 82 -26.85 0.65 -2.94
C GLN A 82 -27.93 0.90 -1.86
N THR A 83 -27.66 1.72 -0.84
CA THR A 83 -28.54 1.95 0.31
C THR A 83 -29.29 3.28 0.19
#